data_AF-A0A1Y1VHU8-F1
#
_entry.id   AF-A0A1Y1VHU8-F1
#
_cell.length_a   1.000
_cell.length_b   1.000
_cell.length_c   1.000
_cell.angle_alpha   90.00
_cell.angle_beta   90.00
_cell.angle_gamma   90.00
#
_symmetry.space_group_name_H-M   'P 1'
#
loop_
_entity.id
_entity.type
_entity.pdbx_description
1 polymer ?
#
loop_
_entity_poly.entity_id
_entity_poly.type
_entity_poly.pdbx_seq_one_letter_code
_entity_poly.pdbx_strand_id
1 'polypeptide(L)'
;MYDPRVVRGNTYAAKILPLQSEPDPLELHKQEEMKRRAKARKRAAEKRRIKTPEPVEGRHHVEIQTDLYLEELYDKVPEAIAATQTDLFLDRAPSPLYIPQKSGIDAATQIYDGELFDFNFEVEPILEVLVGKTLEQALIEVMEEEELEMLRKHQIDFEEKRNAELAEVQRLEDAERRRTEEKNRRITEKLKLMEEKKEVVEKIAARSFTNSYLSNLIPSVFETLNDNGFFYDPRETEIENYFLPWLTHKSNNYVDKIRTSRLLLDHIILSSIEQLNDMGRPILKGLKGRKIKKSKVNIPLEDWLNPDNTYKCTECKEPKY
;
A
#
# COMPACT_ATOMS: atom_id res chain seq x y z
N MET A 1 60.01 52.87 -40.55
CA MET A 1 59.31 54.16 -40.73
C MET A 1 57.94 54.04 -40.08
N TYR A 2 57.82 54.40 -38.80
CA TYR A 2 56.60 54.31 -37.99
C TYR A 2 56.28 55.74 -37.57
N ASP A 3 55.25 56.36 -38.16
CA ASP A 3 54.91 57.76 -37.90
C ASP A 3 53.97 57.84 -36.69
N PRO A 4 54.41 58.44 -35.56
CA PRO A 4 53.63 58.52 -34.33
C PRO A 4 52.35 59.38 -34.46
N ARG A 5 52.11 60.04 -35.60
CA ARG A 5 50.90 60.84 -35.83
C ARG A 5 49.74 60.05 -36.44
N VAL A 6 49.99 58.82 -36.89
CA VAL A 6 48.97 57.98 -37.56
C VAL A 6 48.46 56.93 -36.59
N VAL A 7 47.29 57.18 -36.00
CA VAL A 7 46.61 56.21 -35.13
C VAL A 7 45.97 55.13 -35.99
N ARG A 8 46.45 53.88 -35.86
CA ARG A 8 45.85 52.71 -36.52
C ARG A 8 45.06 51.92 -35.48
N GLY A 9 43.74 52.01 -35.51
CA GLY A 9 42.82 51.35 -34.58
C GLY A 9 41.43 51.99 -34.60
N ASN A 10 40.43 51.31 -34.05
CA ASN A 10 39.04 51.78 -34.02
C ASN A 10 38.91 53.08 -33.20
N THR A 11 38.51 54.17 -33.82
CA THR A 11 38.38 55.52 -33.23
C THR A 11 37.09 55.75 -32.45
N TYR A 12 36.18 54.76 -32.41
CA TYR A 12 34.86 54.86 -31.75
C TYR A 12 34.81 54.30 -30.31
N ALA A 13 35.89 53.72 -29.79
CA ALA A 13 35.93 53.31 -28.39
C ALA A 13 36.27 54.54 -27.52
N ALA A 14 35.24 55.19 -26.97
CA ALA A 14 35.43 56.18 -25.92
C ALA A 14 36.23 55.54 -24.77
N LYS A 15 37.49 55.93 -24.60
CA LYS A 15 38.23 55.67 -23.36
C LYS A 15 37.59 56.52 -22.27
N ILE A 16 36.60 55.95 -21.59
CA ILE A 16 36.13 56.46 -20.33
C ILE A 16 37.26 56.17 -19.34
N LEU A 17 38.13 57.15 -19.12
CA LEU A 17 39.06 57.13 -17.99
C LEU A 17 38.20 57.33 -16.72
N PRO A 18 38.14 56.37 -15.79
CA PRO A 18 37.60 56.66 -14.48
C PRO A 18 38.57 57.63 -13.81
N LEU A 19 38.12 58.87 -13.63
CA LEU A 19 38.77 59.83 -12.76
C LEU A 19 38.67 59.26 -11.34
N GLN A 20 39.82 58.84 -10.79
CA GLN A 20 40.00 58.34 -9.43
C GLN A 20 39.30 57.00 -9.11
N SER A 21 39.91 55.89 -9.56
CA SER A 21 39.84 54.64 -8.79
C SER A 21 41.22 54.42 -8.20
N GLU A 22 41.32 54.33 -6.87
CA GLU A 22 42.52 53.82 -6.24
C GLU A 22 42.80 52.42 -6.80
N PRO A 23 44.01 52.13 -7.28
CA PRO A 23 44.32 50.81 -7.83
C PRO A 23 44.22 49.76 -6.72
N ASP A 24 43.48 48.69 -7.02
CA ASP A 24 43.27 47.53 -6.16
C ASP A 24 44.63 47.04 -5.59
N PRO A 25 44.80 46.81 -4.27
CA PRO A 25 46.09 46.51 -3.65
C PRO A 25 46.82 45.29 -4.26
N LEU A 26 46.08 44.40 -4.93
CA LEU A 26 46.62 43.26 -5.65
C LEU A 26 47.35 43.65 -6.95
N GLU A 27 46.89 44.70 -7.66
CA GLU A 27 47.58 45.22 -8.84
C GLU A 27 48.87 45.96 -8.49
N LEU A 28 48.88 46.68 -7.37
CA LEU A 28 50.09 47.33 -6.84
C LEU A 28 51.18 46.29 -6.51
N HIS A 29 50.82 45.21 -5.81
CA HIS A 29 51.76 44.13 -5.50
C HIS A 29 52.32 43.47 -6.78
N LYS A 30 51.48 43.26 -7.80
CA LYS A 30 51.89 42.69 -9.09
C LYS A 30 52.80 43.64 -9.89
N GLN A 31 52.56 44.95 -9.83
CA GLN A 31 53.44 45.96 -10.45
C GLN A 31 54.79 46.06 -9.73
N GLU A 32 54.81 45.97 -8.41
CA GLU A 32 56.05 45.95 -7.63
C GLU A 32 56.89 44.71 -7.92
N GLU A 33 56.26 43.54 -8.03
CA GLU A 33 56.94 42.30 -8.40
C GLU A 33 57.53 42.38 -9.82
N MET A 34 56.77 42.92 -10.78
CA MET A 34 57.27 43.16 -12.14
C MET A 34 58.44 44.16 -12.17
N LYS A 35 58.36 45.26 -11.42
CA LYS A 35 59.48 46.22 -11.27
C LYS A 35 60.70 45.55 -10.64
N ARG A 36 60.52 44.68 -9.64
CA ARG A 36 61.59 43.90 -9.00
C ARG A 36 62.27 42.97 -10.00
N ARG A 37 61.48 42.24 -10.80
CA ARG A 37 61.98 41.32 -11.84
C ARG A 37 62.71 42.05 -12.96
N ALA A 38 62.19 43.20 -13.40
CA ALA A 38 62.86 44.04 -14.39
C ALA A 38 64.20 44.59 -13.89
N LYS A 39 64.27 45.04 -12.62
CA LYS A 39 65.51 45.51 -11.98
C LYS A 39 66.54 44.39 -11.84
N ALA A 40 66.10 43.18 -11.48
CA ALA A 40 66.96 41.99 -11.44
C ALA A 40 67.50 41.62 -12.84
N ARG A 41 66.65 41.67 -13.88
CA ARG A 41 67.07 41.42 -15.27
C ARG A 41 68.08 42.46 -15.76
N LYS A 42 67.91 43.75 -15.40
CA LYS A 42 68.85 44.82 -15.75
C LYS A 42 70.22 44.61 -15.08
N ARG A 43 70.25 44.26 -13.79
CA ARG A 43 71.49 43.90 -13.07
C ARG A 43 72.19 42.67 -13.66
N ALA A 44 71.44 41.64 -14.06
CA ALA A 44 71.99 40.45 -14.69
C ALA A 44 72.57 40.75 -16.09
N ALA A 45 71.91 41.62 -16.87
CA ALA A 45 72.41 42.04 -18.18
C ALA A 45 73.70 42.89 -18.05
N GLU A 46 73.81 43.72 -17.02
CA GLU A 46 75.01 44.52 -16.74
C GLU A 46 76.21 43.66 -16.33
N LYS A 47 75.99 42.56 -15.60
CA LYS A 47 77.03 41.57 -15.29
C LYS A 47 77.48 40.74 -16.50
N ARG A 48 76.63 40.60 -17.53
CA ARG A 48 76.97 39.86 -18.77
C ARG A 48 77.75 40.69 -19.80
N ARG A 49 77.84 42.01 -19.64
CA ARG A 49 78.66 42.83 -20.53
C ARG A 49 80.13 42.68 -20.12
N ILE A 50 80.93 42.09 -21.02
CA ILE A 50 82.39 42.09 -20.91
C ILE A 50 82.83 43.56 -20.98
N LYS A 51 83.31 44.12 -19.87
CA LYS A 51 83.85 45.49 -19.83
C LYS A 51 85.30 45.46 -20.33
N THR A 52 85.71 46.50 -21.05
CA THR A 52 87.12 46.81 -21.25
C THR A 52 87.80 46.95 -19.88
N PRO A 53 88.97 46.34 -19.64
CA PRO A 53 89.66 46.44 -18.36
C PRO A 53 89.97 47.91 -18.03
N GLU A 54 90.11 48.22 -16.74
CA GLU A 54 90.41 49.58 -16.29
C GLU A 54 91.83 50.02 -16.71
N PRO A 55 92.05 51.31 -17.02
CA PRO A 55 93.36 51.80 -17.41
C PRO A 55 94.34 51.69 -16.24
N VAL A 56 95.59 51.30 -16.55
CA VAL A 56 96.68 51.21 -15.58
C VAL A 56 96.94 52.58 -14.93
N GLU A 57 97.21 52.60 -13.63
CA GLU A 57 97.44 53.83 -12.86
C GLU A 57 98.47 54.76 -13.55
N GLY A 58 98.09 56.02 -13.74
CA GLY A 58 98.91 57.03 -14.42
C GLY A 58 98.73 57.11 -15.94
N ARG A 59 97.85 56.30 -16.54
CA ARG A 59 97.45 56.41 -17.96
C ARG A 59 95.95 56.60 -18.10
N HIS A 60 95.52 57.32 -19.13
CA HIS A 60 94.12 57.42 -19.50
C HIS A 60 93.89 56.72 -20.84
N HIS A 61 92.76 56.02 -20.98
CA HIS A 61 92.35 55.48 -22.27
C HIS A 61 91.99 56.65 -23.20
N VAL A 62 92.53 56.61 -24.43
CA VAL A 62 92.21 57.53 -25.50
C VAL A 62 91.62 56.71 -26.64
N GLU A 63 90.49 57.16 -27.17
CA GLU A 63 89.90 56.56 -28.36
C GLU A 63 90.74 56.97 -29.58
N ILE A 64 91.45 56.00 -30.15
CA ILE A 64 92.22 56.18 -31.39
C ILE A 64 91.30 55.84 -32.56
N GLN A 65 91.32 56.65 -33.62
CA GLN A 65 90.55 56.38 -34.83
C GLN A 65 91.11 55.14 -35.53
N THR A 66 90.45 53.99 -35.34
CA THR A 66 90.79 52.70 -35.96
C THR A 66 90.04 52.46 -37.27
N ASP A 67 89.40 53.48 -37.82
CA ASP A 67 88.73 53.37 -39.11
C ASP A 67 89.78 53.24 -40.22
N LEU A 68 89.52 52.33 -41.16
CA LEU A 68 90.42 52.02 -42.27
C LEU A 68 90.51 53.23 -43.22
N TYR A 69 91.54 54.07 -43.06
CA TYR A 69 91.84 55.16 -43.99
C TYR A 69 92.81 54.65 -45.07
N LEU A 70 92.28 54.29 -46.24
CA LEU A 70 93.06 53.87 -47.40
C LEU A 70 93.26 55.09 -48.32
N GLU A 71 94.52 55.48 -48.52
CA GLU A 71 94.92 56.46 -49.53
C GLU A 71 95.43 55.69 -50.76
N GLU A 72 94.72 55.76 -51.89
CA GLU A 72 95.14 55.10 -53.13
C GLU A 72 96.26 55.91 -53.80
N LEU A 73 97.50 55.44 -53.71
CA LEU A 73 98.64 55.98 -54.46
C LEU A 73 98.61 55.42 -55.89
N TYR A 74 98.34 56.27 -56.88
CA TYR A 74 98.22 55.87 -58.30
C TYR A 74 99.56 55.79 -59.07
N ASP A 75 100.70 55.85 -58.39
CA ASP A 75 102.01 55.92 -59.06
C ASP A 75 102.56 54.51 -59.34
N LYS A 76 102.69 54.17 -60.64
CA LYS A 76 103.20 52.86 -61.07
C LYS A 76 104.73 52.85 -61.02
N VAL A 77 105.29 52.00 -60.15
CA VAL A 77 106.74 51.80 -60.03
C VAL A 77 107.28 51.15 -61.33
N PRO A 78 108.34 51.70 -61.96
CA PRO A 78 108.91 51.13 -63.17
C PRO A 78 109.63 49.80 -62.88
N GLU A 79 109.20 48.74 -63.55
CA GLU A 79 109.82 47.41 -63.47
C GLU A 79 111.09 47.35 -64.34
N ALA A 80 112.23 47.11 -63.71
CA ALA A 80 113.51 46.91 -64.39
C ALA A 80 113.84 45.41 -64.48
N ILE A 81 114.09 44.92 -65.69
CA ILE A 81 114.42 43.52 -65.96
C ILE A 81 115.92 43.31 -65.71
N ALA A 82 116.26 42.57 -64.65
CA ALA A 82 117.63 42.15 -64.36
C ALA A 82 117.82 40.69 -64.80
N ALA A 83 118.64 40.46 -65.83
CA ALA A 83 119.03 39.12 -66.23
C ALA A 83 120.23 38.65 -65.40
N THR A 84 120.08 37.54 -64.68
CA THR A 84 121.16 36.87 -63.95
C THR A 84 121.42 35.49 -64.55
N GLN A 85 122.71 35.16 -64.71
CA GLN A 85 123.20 33.90 -65.26
C GLN A 85 122.88 32.75 -64.30
N THR A 86 122.10 31.78 -64.78
CA THR A 86 121.67 30.60 -64.03
C THR A 86 122.52 29.41 -64.44
N ASP A 87 123.42 28.95 -63.57
CA ASP A 87 123.98 27.60 -63.67
C ASP A 87 122.89 26.57 -63.34
N LEU A 88 122.92 25.42 -64.02
CA LEU A 88 121.98 24.32 -63.76
C LEU A 88 122.23 23.72 -62.36
N PHE A 89 121.55 24.27 -61.36
CA PHE A 89 121.45 23.68 -60.03
C PHE A 89 120.72 22.32 -60.13
N LEU A 90 121.44 21.24 -59.85
CA LEU A 90 120.84 19.93 -59.60
C LEU A 90 120.01 20.04 -58.29
N ASP A 91 118.72 19.69 -58.36
CA ASP A 91 117.82 19.75 -57.21
C ASP A 91 118.34 18.87 -56.06
N ARG A 92 118.80 19.54 -54.99
CA ARG A 92 119.07 18.90 -53.71
C ARG A 92 117.74 18.40 -53.15
N ALA A 93 117.66 17.13 -52.77
CA ALA A 93 116.47 16.59 -52.10
C ALA A 93 116.08 17.49 -50.91
N PRO A 94 114.77 17.78 -50.70
CA PRO A 94 114.32 18.68 -49.66
C PRO A 94 114.82 18.17 -48.30
N SER A 95 115.47 19.05 -47.55
CA SER A 95 115.92 18.75 -46.18
C SER A 95 114.74 18.24 -45.35
N PRO A 96 114.89 17.13 -44.60
CA PRO A 96 113.81 16.58 -43.81
C PRO A 96 113.25 17.64 -42.85
N LEU A 97 111.92 17.69 -42.71
CA LEU A 97 111.27 18.61 -41.78
C LEU A 97 111.81 18.34 -40.36
N TYR A 98 112.31 19.38 -39.71
CA TYR A 98 112.65 19.33 -38.30
C TYR A 98 111.38 19.20 -37.47
N ILE A 99 111.15 18.02 -36.89
CA ILE A 99 110.11 17.79 -35.89
C ILE A 99 110.79 17.96 -34.53
N PRO A 100 110.47 19.03 -33.76
CA PRO A 100 111.03 19.20 -32.42
C PRO A 100 110.68 17.97 -31.56
N GLN A 101 111.65 17.46 -30.80
CA GLN A 101 111.34 16.47 -29.78
C GLN A 101 110.37 17.09 -28.77
N LYS A 102 109.33 16.34 -28.40
CA LYS A 102 108.39 16.73 -27.34
C LYS A 102 109.19 17.00 -26.06
N SER A 103 109.29 18.26 -25.67
CA SER A 103 109.92 18.68 -24.42
C SER A 103 108.81 19.00 -23.42
N GLY A 104 108.65 18.12 -22.43
CA GLY A 104 107.63 18.15 -21.39
C GLY A 104 107.51 16.78 -20.73
N ILE A 105 107.19 16.75 -19.44
CA ILE A 105 106.96 15.50 -18.71
C ILE A 105 105.48 15.15 -18.88
N ASP A 106 105.20 13.96 -19.42
CA ASP A 106 103.84 13.46 -19.49
C ASP A 106 103.39 12.97 -18.13
N ALA A 107 102.34 13.59 -17.59
CA ALA A 107 101.68 13.19 -16.35
C ALA A 107 100.22 12.83 -16.65
N ALA A 108 99.81 11.65 -16.17
CA ALA A 108 98.41 11.23 -16.18
C ALA A 108 97.94 11.12 -14.73
N THR A 109 96.80 11.74 -14.44
CA THR A 109 96.09 11.60 -13.17
C THR A 109 94.79 10.86 -13.44
N GLN A 110 94.61 9.73 -12.76
CA GLN A 110 93.41 8.91 -12.81
C GLN A 110 92.92 8.71 -11.38
N ILE A 111 91.62 8.89 -11.17
CA ILE A 111 90.96 8.58 -9.89
C ILE A 111 90.41 7.15 -10.00
N TYR A 112 90.71 6.32 -9.00
CA TYR A 112 90.25 4.93 -8.96
C TYR A 112 88.94 4.79 -8.16
N ASP A 113 88.22 3.69 -8.38
CA ASP A 113 86.98 3.41 -7.65
C ASP A 113 87.22 3.41 -6.14
N GLY A 114 86.43 4.20 -5.42
CA GLY A 114 86.49 4.35 -3.96
C GLY A 114 87.40 5.46 -3.44
N GLU A 115 88.18 6.14 -4.29
CA GLU A 115 89.12 7.19 -3.85
C GLU A 115 88.42 8.52 -3.45
N LEU A 116 87.21 8.75 -3.97
CA LEU A 116 86.37 9.92 -3.67
C LEU A 116 85.16 9.60 -2.77
N PHE A 117 85.06 8.38 -2.24
CA PHE A 117 83.88 7.97 -1.48
C PHE A 117 83.82 8.64 -0.11
N ASP A 118 82.77 9.42 0.14
CA ASP A 118 82.44 9.95 1.46
C ASP A 118 81.25 9.17 2.04
N PHE A 119 81.52 8.37 3.06
CA PHE A 119 80.51 7.56 3.73
C PHE A 119 79.36 8.40 4.30
N ASN A 120 79.67 9.55 4.90
CA ASN A 120 78.65 10.35 5.58
C ASN A 120 77.65 10.94 4.59
N PHE A 121 78.13 11.35 3.41
CA PHE A 121 77.29 11.86 2.34
C PHE A 121 76.44 10.75 1.72
N GLU A 122 77.02 9.57 1.48
CA GLU A 122 76.31 8.49 0.77
C GLU A 122 75.35 7.68 1.65
N VAL A 123 75.56 7.65 2.96
CA VAL A 123 74.66 6.95 3.89
C VAL A 123 73.41 7.78 4.25
N GLU A 124 73.48 9.10 4.11
CA GLU A 124 72.41 10.03 4.49
C GLU A 124 71.07 9.73 3.80
N PRO A 125 71.01 9.53 2.45
CA PRO A 125 69.75 9.18 1.78
C PRO A 125 69.21 7.80 2.18
N ILE A 126 70.11 6.86 2.50
CA ILE A 126 69.73 5.50 2.92
C ILE A 126 69.07 5.56 4.30
N LEU A 127 69.67 6.29 5.24
CA LEU A 127 69.12 6.47 6.58
C LEU A 127 67.82 7.26 6.56
N GLU A 128 67.71 8.31 5.74
CA GLU A 128 66.47 9.07 5.60
C GLU A 128 65.31 8.18 5.16
N VAL A 129 65.52 7.36 4.13
CA VAL A 129 64.50 6.43 3.65
C VAL A 129 64.18 5.35 4.68
N LEU A 130 65.18 4.81 5.36
CA LEU A 130 64.98 3.74 6.34
C LEU A 130 64.20 4.25 7.55
N VAL A 131 64.63 5.38 8.13
CA VAL A 131 63.95 6.00 9.26
C VAL A 131 62.56 6.46 8.86
N GLY A 132 62.43 7.15 7.72
CA GLY A 132 61.14 7.62 7.20
C GLY A 132 60.13 6.48 7.05
N LYS A 133 60.51 5.40 6.36
CA LYS A 133 59.62 4.24 6.18
C LYS A 133 59.27 3.55 7.50
N THR A 134 60.23 3.40 8.41
CA THR A 134 59.94 2.76 9.71
C THR A 134 58.96 3.57 10.54
N LEU A 135 59.07 4.91 10.54
CA LEU A 135 58.15 5.78 11.25
C LEU A 135 56.77 5.84 10.59
N GLU A 136 56.72 5.92 9.26
CA GLU A 136 55.46 5.88 8.51
C GLU A 136 54.72 4.57 8.73
N GLN A 137 55.42 3.44 8.64
CA GLN A 137 54.83 2.13 8.87
C GLN A 137 54.32 1.99 10.31
N ALA A 138 55.13 2.36 11.31
CA ALA A 138 54.72 2.30 12.72
C ALA A 138 53.51 3.20 13.00
N LEU A 139 53.43 4.38 12.37
CA LEU A 139 52.30 5.29 12.53
C LEU A 139 51.01 4.68 11.95
N ILE A 140 51.08 4.08 10.76
CA ILE A 140 49.94 3.44 10.11
C ILE A 140 49.45 2.26 10.96
N GLU A 141 50.36 1.41 11.44
CA GLU A 141 50.02 0.25 12.29
C GLU A 141 49.29 0.69 13.57
N VAL A 142 49.78 1.72 14.27
CA VAL A 142 49.12 2.23 15.48
C VAL A 142 47.74 2.83 15.17
N MET A 143 47.60 3.56 14.06
CA MET A 143 46.30 4.11 13.64
C MET A 143 45.29 2.99 13.32
N GLU A 144 45.72 1.93 12.63
CA GLU A 144 44.89 0.78 12.33
C GLU A 144 44.47 0.03 13.61
N GLU A 145 45.37 -0.14 14.58
CA GLU A 145 45.04 -0.75 15.88
C GLU A 145 43.99 0.04 16.64
N GLU A 146 44.10 1.38 16.69
CA GLU A 146 43.10 2.24 17.33
C GLU A 146 41.74 2.18 16.61
N GLU A 147 41.73 2.18 15.28
CA GLU A 147 40.50 2.04 14.49
C GLU A 147 39.80 0.71 14.77
N LEU A 148 40.55 -0.40 14.75
CA LEU A 148 40.02 -1.74 15.04
C LEU A 148 39.44 -1.82 16.45
N GLU A 149 40.08 -1.20 17.44
CA GLU A 149 39.58 -1.15 18.81
C GLU A 149 38.28 -0.33 18.92
N MET A 150 38.19 0.80 18.21
CA MET A 150 36.95 1.57 18.14
C MET A 150 35.81 0.79 17.48
N LEU A 151 36.08 0.10 16.38
CA LEU A 151 35.08 -0.73 15.69
C LEU A 151 34.59 -1.88 16.57
N ARG A 152 35.49 -2.55 17.30
CA ARG A 152 35.12 -3.60 18.25
C ARG A 152 34.23 -3.08 19.37
N LYS A 153 34.59 -1.94 19.97
CA LYS A 153 33.75 -1.30 21.00
C LYS A 153 32.37 -0.96 20.45
N HIS A 154 32.32 -0.37 19.26
CA HIS A 154 31.05 -0.05 18.61
C HIS A 154 30.20 -1.28 18.34
N GLN A 155 30.81 -2.39 17.89
CA GLN A 155 30.12 -3.64 17.65
C GLN A 155 29.55 -4.24 18.95
N ILE A 156 30.33 -4.25 20.03
CA ILE A 156 29.88 -4.72 21.35
C ILE A 156 28.68 -3.88 21.82
N ASP A 157 28.80 -2.55 21.81
CA ASP A 157 27.73 -1.64 22.21
C ASP A 157 26.44 -1.84 21.38
N PHE A 158 26.59 -2.10 20.08
CA PHE A 158 25.47 -2.38 19.18
C PHE A 158 24.82 -3.74 19.49
N GLU A 159 25.62 -4.78 19.71
CA GLU A 159 25.13 -6.11 20.07
C GLU A 159 24.41 -6.10 21.42
N GLU A 160 24.94 -5.38 22.41
CA GLU A 160 24.29 -5.20 23.72
C GLU A 160 22.92 -4.53 23.58
N LYS A 161 22.84 -3.42 22.83
CA LYS A 161 21.56 -2.74 22.56
C LYS A 161 20.58 -3.63 21.82
N ARG A 162 21.04 -4.32 20.77
CA ARG A 162 20.22 -5.23 19.98
C ARG A 162 19.68 -6.39 20.83
N ASN A 163 20.51 -6.95 21.70
CA ASN A 163 20.09 -8.04 22.59
C ASN A 163 19.08 -7.55 23.63
N ALA A 164 19.26 -6.34 24.17
CA ALA A 164 18.30 -5.73 25.09
C ALA A 164 16.95 -5.45 24.40
N GLU A 165 16.97 -4.89 23.19
CA GLU A 165 15.77 -4.64 22.37
C GLU A 165 15.06 -5.96 22.04
N LEU A 166 15.79 -6.99 21.62
CA LEU A 166 15.22 -8.30 21.30
C LEU A 166 14.53 -8.93 22.53
N ALA A 167 15.16 -8.86 23.70
CA ALA A 167 14.58 -9.35 24.94
C ALA A 167 13.31 -8.59 25.34
N GLU A 168 13.28 -7.27 25.13
CA GLU A 168 12.09 -6.46 25.38
C GLU A 168 10.94 -6.80 24.42
N VAL A 169 11.23 -6.94 23.12
CA VAL A 169 10.25 -7.33 22.10
C VAL A 169 9.64 -8.68 22.44
N GLN A 170 10.46 -9.69 22.76
CA GLN A 170 9.98 -11.02 23.16
C GLN A 170 9.05 -10.95 24.38
N ARG A 171 9.43 -10.15 25.40
CA ARG A 171 8.59 -9.93 26.59
C ARG A 171 7.24 -9.32 26.24
N LEU A 172 7.20 -8.36 25.31
CA LEU A 172 5.97 -7.71 24.86
C LEU A 172 5.10 -8.64 24.01
N GLU A 173 5.71 -9.41 23.10
CA GLU A 173 5.03 -10.41 22.28
C GLU A 173 4.37 -11.49 23.15
N ASP A 174 5.08 -12.04 24.14
CA ASP A 174 4.51 -13.03 25.06
C ASP A 174 3.39 -12.45 25.92
N ALA A 175 3.46 -11.17 26.28
CA ALA A 175 2.38 -10.49 26.99
C ALA A 175 1.15 -10.28 26.08
N GLU A 176 1.36 -9.89 24.82
CA GLU A 176 0.28 -9.70 23.85
C GLU A 176 -0.37 -11.03 23.45
N ARG A 177 0.43 -12.08 23.30
CA ARG A 177 -0.05 -13.44 23.05
C ARG A 177 -1.00 -13.88 24.15
N ARG A 178 -0.60 -13.75 25.42
CA ARG A 178 -1.46 -14.08 26.57
C ARG A 178 -2.76 -13.27 26.59
N ARG A 179 -2.69 -11.96 26.31
CA ARG A 179 -3.89 -11.10 26.22
C ARG A 179 -4.83 -11.55 25.10
N THR A 180 -4.26 -11.88 23.94
CA THR A 180 -5.02 -12.29 22.76
C THR A 180 -5.68 -13.64 22.97
N GLU A 181 -4.97 -14.61 23.55
CA GLU A 181 -5.51 -15.93 23.91
C GLU A 181 -6.69 -15.81 24.90
N GLU A 182 -6.54 -15.01 25.95
CA GLU A 182 -7.62 -14.76 26.92
C GLU A 182 -8.82 -14.02 26.29
N LYS A 183 -8.55 -13.02 25.44
CA LYS A 183 -9.60 -12.31 24.69
C LYS A 183 -10.38 -13.27 23.79
N ASN A 184 -9.68 -14.12 23.04
CA ASN A 184 -10.28 -15.10 22.15
C ASN A 184 -11.12 -16.11 22.94
N ARG A 185 -10.61 -16.60 24.07
CA ARG A 185 -11.37 -17.48 24.97
C ARG A 185 -12.69 -16.82 25.41
N ARG A 186 -12.64 -15.58 25.90
CA ARG A 186 -13.85 -14.83 26.30
C ARG A 186 -14.82 -14.61 25.16
N ILE A 187 -14.33 -14.35 23.93
CA ILE A 187 -15.18 -14.23 22.74
C ILE A 187 -15.88 -15.56 22.46
N THR A 188 -15.16 -16.68 22.49
CA THR A 188 -15.76 -18.00 22.24
C THR A 188 -16.82 -18.37 23.28
N GLU A 189 -16.56 -18.08 24.56
CA GLU A 189 -17.51 -18.30 25.65
C GLU A 189 -18.76 -17.43 25.48
N LYS A 190 -18.58 -16.14 25.16
CA LYS A 190 -19.72 -15.23 24.90
C LYS A 190 -20.54 -15.64 23.68
N LEU A 191 -19.89 -16.12 22.62
CA LEU A 191 -20.58 -16.55 21.40
C LEU A 191 -21.44 -17.78 21.68
N LYS A 192 -20.92 -18.78 22.40
CA LYS A 192 -21.70 -19.95 22.84
C LYS A 192 -22.89 -19.53 23.69
N LEU A 193 -22.67 -18.66 24.67
CA LEU A 193 -23.72 -18.16 25.54
C LEU A 193 -24.78 -17.35 24.77
N MET A 194 -24.40 -16.60 23.74
CA MET A 194 -25.35 -15.89 22.87
C MET A 194 -26.24 -16.88 22.09
N GLU A 195 -25.66 -17.95 21.55
CA GLU A 195 -26.42 -18.98 20.83
C GLU A 195 -27.42 -19.68 21.75
N GLU A 196 -26.98 -20.11 22.93
CA GLU A 196 -27.85 -20.72 23.94
C GLU A 196 -28.98 -19.77 24.36
N LYS A 197 -28.68 -18.48 24.56
CA LYS A 197 -29.70 -17.48 24.86
C LYS A 197 -30.71 -17.32 23.74
N LYS A 198 -30.27 -17.32 22.47
CA LYS A 198 -31.16 -17.22 21.32
C LYS A 198 -32.13 -18.40 21.28
N GLU A 199 -31.64 -19.63 21.44
CA GLU A 199 -32.50 -20.81 21.52
C GLU A 199 -33.52 -20.73 22.66
N VAL A 200 -33.08 -20.27 23.83
CA VAL A 200 -33.97 -20.12 25.00
C VAL A 200 -35.04 -19.07 24.73
N VAL A 201 -34.68 -17.93 24.13
CA VAL A 201 -35.64 -16.87 23.76
C VAL A 201 -36.67 -17.40 22.76
N GLU A 202 -36.24 -18.15 21.74
CA GLU A 202 -37.15 -18.78 20.76
C GLU A 202 -38.11 -19.77 21.43
N LYS A 203 -37.61 -20.63 22.33
CA LYS A 203 -38.45 -21.57 23.10
C LYS A 203 -39.46 -20.84 24.00
N ILE A 204 -39.05 -19.76 24.67
CA ILE A 204 -39.95 -18.94 25.50
C ILE A 204 -41.00 -18.24 24.63
N ALA A 205 -40.61 -17.67 23.49
CA ALA A 205 -41.52 -17.03 22.55
C ALA A 205 -42.56 -18.03 22.01
N ALA A 206 -42.13 -19.22 21.59
CA ALA A 206 -43.02 -20.29 21.14
C ALA A 206 -44.00 -20.70 22.24
N ARG A 207 -43.52 -20.92 23.47
CA ARG A 207 -44.39 -21.24 24.62
C ARG A 207 -45.41 -20.14 24.90
N SER A 208 -44.98 -18.88 24.92
CA SER A 208 -45.85 -17.73 25.16
C SER A 208 -46.91 -17.60 24.05
N PHE A 209 -46.51 -17.80 22.79
CA PHE A 209 -47.41 -17.78 21.64
C PHE A 209 -48.44 -18.90 21.73
N THR A 210 -48.00 -20.14 21.98
CA THR A 210 -48.91 -21.29 22.14
C THR A 210 -49.89 -21.09 23.28
N ASN A 211 -49.44 -20.58 24.44
CA ASN A 211 -50.35 -20.30 25.55
C ASN A 211 -51.42 -19.27 25.19
N SER A 212 -51.05 -18.16 24.56
CA SER A 212 -51.98 -17.12 24.11
C SER A 212 -52.94 -17.62 23.02
N TYR A 213 -52.44 -18.45 22.10
CA TYR A 213 -53.26 -19.05 21.04
C TYR A 213 -54.25 -20.08 21.60
N LEU A 214 -53.78 -21.03 22.42
CA LEU A 214 -54.63 -22.05 23.02
C LEU A 214 -55.64 -21.46 24.01
N SER A 215 -55.28 -20.42 24.76
CA SER A 215 -56.23 -19.76 25.66
C SER A 215 -57.42 -19.16 24.92
N ASN A 216 -57.25 -18.76 23.66
CA ASN A 216 -58.32 -18.20 22.84
C ASN A 216 -59.02 -19.28 21.98
N LEU A 217 -58.26 -20.25 21.48
CA LEU A 217 -58.79 -21.33 20.63
C LEU A 217 -59.72 -22.25 21.42
N ILE A 218 -59.37 -22.64 22.65
CA ILE A 218 -60.17 -23.56 23.45
C ILE A 218 -61.60 -23.00 23.64
N PRO A 219 -61.81 -21.79 24.20
CA PRO A 219 -63.16 -21.23 24.33
C PRO A 219 -63.91 -21.12 23.00
N SER A 220 -63.24 -20.68 21.93
CA SER A 220 -63.88 -20.54 20.61
C SER A 220 -64.33 -21.89 20.03
N VAL A 221 -63.52 -22.94 20.14
CA VAL A 221 -63.91 -24.29 19.71
C VAL A 221 -65.04 -24.84 20.59
N PHE A 222 -65.00 -24.60 21.91
CA PHE A 222 -66.11 -24.98 22.79
C PHE A 222 -67.40 -24.24 22.45
N GLU A 223 -67.35 -22.93 22.19
CA GLU A 223 -68.51 -22.13 21.79
C GLU A 223 -69.08 -22.61 20.46
N THR A 224 -68.24 -22.79 19.43
CA THR A 224 -68.68 -23.33 18.13
C THR A 224 -69.25 -24.75 18.23
N LEU A 225 -68.68 -25.65 19.04
CA LEU A 225 -69.24 -26.98 19.25
C LEU A 225 -70.58 -26.92 20.01
N ASN A 226 -70.72 -25.99 20.95
CA ASN A 226 -71.96 -25.75 21.68
C ASN A 226 -73.05 -25.18 20.77
N ASP A 227 -72.72 -24.21 19.92
CA ASP A 227 -73.64 -23.62 18.95
C ASP A 227 -74.09 -24.63 17.90
N ASN A 228 -73.20 -25.54 17.48
CA ASN A 228 -73.55 -26.65 16.60
C ASN A 228 -74.31 -27.78 17.34
N GLY A 229 -74.57 -27.62 18.64
CA GLY A 229 -75.38 -28.54 19.43
C GLY A 229 -74.70 -29.85 19.79
N PHE A 230 -73.37 -30.00 19.65
CA PHE A 230 -72.68 -31.25 19.98
C PHE A 230 -72.67 -31.57 21.48
N PHE A 231 -72.86 -30.56 22.34
CA PHE A 231 -73.04 -30.76 23.78
C PHE A 231 -74.53 -30.90 24.07
N TYR A 232 -74.97 -32.14 24.33
CA TYR A 232 -76.34 -32.45 24.74
C TYR A 232 -76.39 -32.77 26.23
N ASP A 233 -77.46 -32.39 26.93
CA ASP A 233 -77.77 -32.95 28.24
C ASP A 233 -78.30 -34.38 28.06
N PRO A 234 -77.64 -35.41 28.64
CA PRO A 234 -78.13 -36.79 28.61
C PRO A 234 -79.59 -36.92 29.08
N ARG A 235 -80.05 -36.03 29.96
CA ARG A 235 -81.41 -36.06 30.50
C ARG A 235 -82.43 -35.54 29.51
N GLU A 236 -82.10 -34.46 28.78
CA GLU A 236 -82.98 -33.92 27.74
C GLU A 236 -83.15 -34.92 26.60
N THR A 237 -82.04 -35.52 26.15
CA THR A 237 -82.07 -36.56 25.11
C THR A 237 -82.81 -37.82 25.55
N GLU A 238 -82.74 -38.21 26.82
CA GLU A 238 -83.54 -39.33 27.35
C GLU A 238 -85.04 -39.00 27.39
N ILE A 239 -85.40 -37.77 27.77
CA ILE A 239 -86.79 -37.30 27.76
C ILE A 239 -87.33 -37.27 26.32
N GLU A 240 -86.58 -36.70 25.38
CA GLU A 240 -87.00 -36.59 23.98
C GLU A 240 -87.14 -37.96 23.30
N ASN A 241 -86.18 -38.87 23.51
CA ASN A 241 -86.16 -40.15 22.80
C ASN A 241 -87.02 -41.24 23.45
N TYR A 242 -87.17 -41.24 24.78
CA TYR A 242 -87.89 -42.32 25.49
C TYR A 242 -89.20 -41.84 26.11
N PHE A 243 -89.18 -40.73 26.85
CA PHE A 243 -90.36 -40.29 27.60
C PHE A 243 -91.45 -39.73 26.69
N LEU A 244 -91.12 -38.84 25.75
CA LEU A 244 -92.11 -38.24 24.83
C LEU A 244 -92.79 -39.30 23.93
N PRO A 245 -92.06 -40.27 23.32
CA PRO A 245 -92.72 -41.32 22.55
C PRO A 245 -93.56 -42.25 23.43
N TRP A 246 -93.09 -42.59 24.63
CA TRP A 246 -93.89 -43.38 25.58
C TRP A 246 -95.18 -42.67 25.98
N LEU A 247 -95.12 -41.37 26.29
CA LEU A 247 -96.28 -40.56 26.68
C LEU A 247 -97.26 -40.44 25.50
N THR A 248 -96.74 -40.19 24.30
CA THR A 248 -97.53 -40.09 23.07
C THR A 248 -98.22 -41.41 22.75
N HIS A 249 -97.51 -42.53 22.88
CA HIS A 249 -98.08 -43.87 22.69
C HIS A 249 -99.19 -44.16 23.71
N LYS A 250 -98.97 -43.84 24.99
CA LYS A 250 -99.96 -44.05 26.05
C LYS A 250 -101.21 -43.18 25.87
N SER A 251 -101.03 -41.93 25.44
CA SER A 251 -102.12 -41.01 25.10
C SER A 251 -102.93 -41.52 23.90
N ASN A 252 -102.26 -41.93 22.81
CA ASN A 252 -102.90 -42.49 21.62
C ASN A 252 -103.70 -43.76 21.95
N ASN A 253 -103.16 -44.68 22.76
CA ASN A 253 -103.89 -45.85 23.22
C ASN A 253 -105.17 -45.50 24.00
N TYR A 254 -105.15 -44.42 24.78
CA TYR A 254 -106.34 -43.96 25.50
C TYR A 254 -107.38 -43.38 24.54
N VAL A 255 -106.95 -42.58 23.57
CA VAL A 255 -107.80 -42.05 22.49
C VAL A 255 -108.39 -43.18 21.65
N ASP A 256 -107.61 -44.21 21.32
CA ASP A 256 -108.06 -45.37 20.55
C ASP A 256 -109.07 -46.21 21.34
N LYS A 257 -108.90 -46.37 22.66
CA LYS A 257 -109.92 -46.98 23.52
C LYS A 257 -111.24 -46.20 23.50
N ILE A 258 -111.19 -44.87 23.54
CA ILE A 258 -112.38 -44.04 23.42
C ILE A 258 -113.00 -44.18 22.02
N ARG A 259 -112.18 -44.17 20.97
CA ARG A 259 -112.63 -44.30 19.59
C ARG A 259 -113.28 -45.66 19.31
N THR A 260 -112.66 -46.75 19.76
CA THR A 260 -113.21 -48.11 19.65
C THR A 260 -114.50 -48.25 20.46
N SER A 261 -114.58 -47.66 21.66
CA SER A 261 -115.81 -47.63 22.45
C SER A 261 -116.95 -46.90 21.73
N ARG A 262 -116.66 -45.76 21.08
CA ARG A 262 -117.63 -45.03 20.25
C ARG A 262 -118.07 -45.84 19.03
N LEU A 263 -117.13 -46.48 18.32
CA LEU A 263 -117.45 -47.35 17.17
C LEU A 263 -118.29 -48.57 17.58
N LEU A 264 -118.01 -49.18 18.74
CA LEU A 264 -118.82 -50.27 19.28
C LEU A 264 -120.22 -49.79 19.64
N LEU A 265 -120.35 -48.63 20.28
CA LEU A 265 -121.66 -48.00 20.54
C LEU A 265 -122.42 -47.75 19.22
N ASP A 266 -121.78 -47.20 18.20
CA ASP A 266 -122.39 -46.99 16.88
C ASP A 266 -122.84 -48.32 16.25
N HIS A 267 -122.02 -49.38 16.35
CA HIS A 267 -122.40 -50.73 15.88
C HIS A 267 -123.57 -51.33 16.65
N ILE A 268 -123.61 -51.18 17.98
CA ILE A 268 -124.73 -51.64 18.81
C ILE A 268 -126.01 -50.89 18.43
N ILE A 269 -125.93 -49.57 18.23
CA ILE A 269 -127.05 -48.74 17.78
C ILE A 269 -127.53 -49.25 16.41
N LEU A 270 -126.63 -49.46 15.43
CA LEU A 270 -127.00 -49.99 14.11
C LEU A 270 -127.63 -51.40 14.18
N SER A 271 -127.04 -52.32 14.95
CA SER A 271 -127.56 -53.68 15.12
C SER A 271 -128.94 -53.68 15.79
N SER A 272 -129.16 -52.80 16.77
CA SER A 272 -130.48 -52.64 17.40
C SER A 272 -131.53 -52.11 16.42
N ILE A 273 -131.15 -51.21 15.50
CA ILE A 273 -132.02 -50.73 14.42
C ILE A 273 -132.32 -51.86 13.41
N GLU A 274 -131.34 -52.70 13.07
CA GLU A 274 -131.54 -53.88 12.20
C GLU A 274 -132.47 -54.92 12.83
N GLN A 275 -132.25 -55.28 14.10
CA GLN A 275 -133.13 -56.21 14.83
C GLN A 275 -134.57 -55.67 14.95
N LEU A 276 -134.75 -54.36 15.13
CA LEU A 276 -136.07 -53.71 15.13
C LEU A 276 -136.76 -53.79 13.76
N ASN A 277 -135.99 -53.75 12.66
CA ASN A 277 -136.53 -53.92 11.30
C ASN A 277 -136.94 -55.38 11.03
N ASP A 278 -136.15 -56.37 11.48
CA ASP A 278 -136.45 -57.80 11.28
C ASP A 278 -137.64 -58.29 12.12
N MET A 279 -137.88 -57.72 13.30
CA MET A 279 -138.98 -58.07 14.21
C MET A 279 -140.36 -57.50 13.82
N GLY A 280 -140.55 -57.05 12.57
CA GLY A 280 -141.89 -56.88 12.00
C GLY A 280 -142.59 -55.54 12.25
N ARG A 281 -141.87 -54.41 12.25
CA ARG A 281 -142.44 -53.07 11.98
C ARG A 281 -141.46 -52.19 11.17
N PRO A 282 -141.67 -52.00 9.85
CA PRO A 282 -140.81 -51.13 9.05
C PRO A 282 -141.11 -49.66 9.37
N ILE A 283 -140.23 -49.00 10.14
CA ILE A 283 -140.34 -47.55 10.44
C ILE A 283 -139.48 -46.69 9.48
N LEU A 284 -138.72 -47.30 8.55
CA LEU A 284 -137.88 -46.53 7.61
C LEU A 284 -138.04 -46.97 6.14
N LYS A 285 -139.22 -46.74 5.54
CA LYS A 285 -139.31 -46.55 4.07
C LYS A 285 -138.80 -45.14 3.74
N GLY A 286 -137.48 -44.95 3.56
CA GLY A 286 -137.02 -43.62 3.15
C GLY A 286 -135.54 -43.31 3.01
N LEU A 287 -134.60 -44.19 3.39
CA LEU A 287 -133.18 -43.90 3.15
C LEU A 287 -132.74 -44.45 1.79
N LYS A 288 -133.07 -43.69 0.73
CA LYS A 288 -132.29 -43.74 -0.52
C LYS A 288 -130.82 -43.56 -0.14
N GLY A 289 -129.98 -44.51 -0.53
CA GLY A 289 -128.53 -44.38 -0.38
C GLY A 289 -128.07 -43.05 -0.97
N ARG A 290 -127.66 -42.12 -0.10
CA ARG A 290 -126.84 -41.00 -0.54
C ARG A 290 -125.55 -41.62 -1.05
N LYS A 291 -125.32 -41.55 -2.36
CA LYS A 291 -124.00 -41.73 -2.95
C LYS A 291 -123.08 -40.70 -2.28
N ILE A 292 -122.35 -41.12 -1.26
CA ILE A 292 -121.18 -40.37 -0.80
C ILE A 292 -120.22 -40.45 -1.99
N LYS A 293 -119.99 -39.31 -2.65
CA LYS A 293 -118.84 -39.15 -3.54
C LYS A 293 -117.62 -39.46 -2.68
N LYS A 294 -116.99 -40.62 -2.86
CA LYS A 294 -115.60 -40.80 -2.45
C LYS A 294 -114.82 -39.73 -3.21
N SER A 295 -114.40 -38.67 -2.53
CA SER A 295 -113.30 -37.86 -3.04
C SER A 295 -112.09 -38.80 -3.06
N LYS A 296 -111.84 -39.43 -4.20
CA LYS A 296 -110.52 -39.95 -4.50
C LYS A 296 -109.61 -38.74 -4.65
N VAL A 297 -109.11 -38.23 -3.54
CA VAL A 297 -107.82 -37.56 -3.58
C VAL A 297 -106.83 -38.72 -3.56
N ASN A 298 -106.42 -39.17 -4.74
CA ASN A 298 -105.23 -39.98 -4.86
C ASN A 298 -104.07 -39.08 -4.48
N ILE A 299 -103.65 -39.16 -3.23
CA ILE A 299 -102.34 -38.66 -2.81
C ILE A 299 -101.34 -39.73 -3.29
N PRO A 300 -100.37 -39.40 -4.15
CA PRO A 300 -99.36 -40.36 -4.60
C PRO A 300 -98.59 -40.93 -3.42
N LEU A 301 -98.13 -42.19 -3.53
CA LEU A 301 -97.37 -42.87 -2.46
C LEU A 301 -96.08 -42.12 -2.10
N GLU A 302 -95.54 -41.32 -3.01
CA GLU A 302 -94.35 -40.49 -2.83
C GLU A 302 -94.54 -39.35 -1.81
N ASP A 303 -95.78 -38.86 -1.61
CA ASP A 303 -96.07 -37.79 -0.64
C ASP A 303 -96.18 -38.30 0.82
N TRP A 304 -96.33 -39.62 1.02
CA TRP A 304 -96.33 -40.25 2.36
C TRP A 304 -94.92 -40.44 2.93
N LEU A 305 -93.91 -40.46 2.06
CA LEU A 305 -92.51 -40.70 2.45
C LEU A 305 -91.66 -39.43 2.56
N ASN A 306 -92.24 -38.24 2.35
CA ASN A 306 -91.54 -36.98 2.55
C ASN A 306 -91.54 -36.58 4.04
N PRO A 307 -90.36 -36.54 4.71
CA PRO A 307 -90.26 -36.15 6.13
C PRO A 307 -90.63 -34.68 6.38
N ASP A 308 -90.65 -33.85 5.32
CA ASP A 308 -90.87 -32.41 5.38
C ASP A 308 -92.35 -31.99 5.27
N ASN A 309 -93.27 -32.94 5.03
CA ASN A 309 -94.72 -32.67 5.02
C ASN A 309 -95.26 -32.57 6.46
N THR A 310 -94.88 -31.50 7.13
CA THR A 310 -95.51 -31.04 8.36
C THR A 310 -96.95 -30.63 8.05
N TYR A 311 -97.93 -31.38 8.54
CA TYR A 311 -99.32 -30.95 8.59
C TYR A 311 -99.41 -29.73 9.51
N LYS A 312 -99.22 -28.52 8.96
CA LYS A 312 -99.35 -27.27 9.68
C LYS A 312 -100.79 -27.15 10.19
N CYS A 313 -100.95 -27.25 11.49
CA CYS A 313 -102.18 -26.86 12.19
C CYS A 313 -102.46 -25.38 11.89
N THR A 314 -103.54 -25.08 11.19
CA THR A 314 -103.90 -23.71 10.76
C THR A 314 -104.35 -22.79 11.90
N GLU A 315 -104.17 -23.18 13.17
CA GLU A 315 -104.62 -22.42 14.34
C GLU A 315 -103.49 -22.04 15.31
N CYS A 316 -102.23 -22.35 15.02
CA CYS A 316 -101.11 -21.91 15.85
C CYS A 316 -100.33 -20.78 15.17
N LYS A 317 -100.53 -19.53 15.62
CA LYS A 317 -99.64 -18.41 15.28
C LYS A 317 -98.34 -18.57 16.07
N GLU A 318 -97.21 -18.64 15.37
CA GLU A 318 -95.88 -18.57 15.97
C GLU A 318 -95.64 -17.21 16.65
N PRO A 319 -94.96 -17.16 17.81
CA PRO A 319 -94.55 -15.92 18.45
C PRO A 319 -93.37 -15.31 17.67
N LYS A 320 -93.49 -14.01 17.36
CA LYS A 320 -92.40 -13.23 16.76
C LYS A 320 -91.33 -12.96 17.82
N TYR A 321 -90.10 -13.36 17.53
CA TYR A 321 -88.89 -12.66 17.97
C TYR A 321 -88.12 -12.20 16.74
#